data_AF-A0A3E0EK35-F1
#
_entry.id   AF-A0A3E0EK35-F1
#
_cell.length_a   1.000
_cell.length_b   1.000
_cell.length_c   1.000
_cell.angle_alpha   90.00
_cell.angle_beta   90.00
_cell.angle_gamma   90.00
#
_symmetry.space_group_name_H-M   'P 1'
#
loop_
_entity.id
_entity.type
_entity.pdbx_description
1 polymer ?
#
loop_
_entity_poly.entity_id
_entity_poly.type
_entity_poly.pdbx_seq_one_letter_code
_entity_poly.pdbx_strand_id
1 'polypeptide(L)'
;MSNFRRGQNQSNPNKLNVILSTLIFILILNVTVQIWLLYAALNNALENNKEILIPAFVASLVLFLVGFGLLYYLPTGNKRQ
;
A
#
# COMPACT_ATOMS: atom_id res chain seq x y z
N MET A 1 -10.08 -34.86 -17.59
CA MET A 1 -8.76 -34.15 -17.54
C MET A 1 -8.84 -32.70 -17.00
N SER A 2 -9.92 -32.29 -16.30
CA SER A 2 -10.10 -30.91 -15.80
C SER A 2 -9.61 -30.69 -14.36
N ASN A 3 -9.54 -31.75 -13.54
CA ASN A 3 -9.19 -31.66 -12.12
C ASN A 3 -7.68 -31.46 -11.86
N PHE A 4 -6.80 -31.88 -12.78
CA PHE A 4 -5.35 -31.67 -12.67
C PHE A 4 -4.93 -30.20 -12.82
N ARG A 5 -5.59 -29.45 -13.70
CA ARG A 5 -5.30 -28.02 -13.93
C ARG A 5 -5.78 -27.15 -12.77
N ARG A 6 -6.89 -27.51 -12.11
CA ARG A 6 -7.38 -26.82 -10.91
C ARG A 6 -6.47 -27.09 -9.69
N GLY A 7 -5.98 -28.32 -9.53
CA GLY A 7 -5.05 -28.69 -8.46
C GLY A 7 -3.73 -27.89 -8.49
N GLN A 8 -3.15 -27.70 -9.68
CA GLN A 8 -1.90 -26.92 -9.80
C GLN A 8 -2.07 -25.42 -9.51
N ASN A 9 -3.21 -24.83 -9.87
CA ASN A 9 -3.50 -23.43 -9.57
C ASN A 9 -3.80 -23.20 -8.08
N GLN A 10 -4.24 -24.24 -7.37
CA GLN A 10 -4.51 -24.24 -5.94
C GLN A 10 -3.29 -24.62 -5.08
N SER A 11 -2.26 -25.26 -5.66
CA SER A 11 -1.13 -25.83 -4.92
C SER A 11 0.14 -24.99 -4.84
N ASN A 12 0.15 -23.73 -5.33
CA ASN A 12 1.33 -22.86 -5.14
C ASN A 12 1.04 -21.73 -4.13
N PRO A 13 0.88 -22.04 -2.83
CA PRO A 13 0.69 -21.05 -1.77
C PRO A 13 1.85 -20.05 -1.71
N ASN A 14 3.03 -20.44 -2.18
CA ASN A 14 4.19 -19.55 -2.33
C ASN A 14 3.88 -18.34 -3.24
N LYS A 15 3.09 -18.52 -4.30
CA LYS A 15 2.75 -17.43 -5.23
C LYS A 15 1.85 -16.38 -4.57
N LEU A 16 0.87 -16.82 -3.77
CA LEU A 16 0.00 -15.93 -3.02
C LEU A 16 0.77 -15.23 -1.88
N ASN A 17 1.60 -15.96 -1.14
CA ASN A 17 2.42 -15.38 -0.07
C ASN A 17 3.40 -14.32 -0.60
N VAL A 18 4.01 -14.53 -1.77
CA VAL A 18 4.88 -13.53 -2.40
C VAL A 18 4.09 -12.27 -2.75
N ILE A 19 2.92 -12.41 -3.37
CA ILE A 19 2.07 -11.25 -3.72
C ILE A 19 1.65 -10.48 -2.46
N LEU A 20 1.24 -11.19 -1.40
CA LEU A 20 0.85 -10.60 -0.11
C LEU A 20 2.02 -9.88 0.56
N SER A 21 3.20 -10.50 0.57
CA SER A 21 4.42 -9.92 1.13
C SER A 21 4.84 -8.66 0.36
N THR A 22 4.80 -8.69 -0.97
CA THR A 22 5.06 -7.50 -1.80
C THR A 22 4.04 -6.41 -1.54
N LEU A 23 2.75 -6.74 -1.40
CA LEU A 23 1.71 -5.75 -1.10
C LEU A 23 1.93 -5.10 0.28
N ILE A 24 2.23 -5.89 1.30
CA ILE A 24 2.56 -5.39 2.64
C ILE A 24 3.80 -4.47 2.58
N PHE A 25 4.83 -4.87 1.84
CA PHE A 25 6.04 -4.06 1.67
C PHE A 25 5.74 -2.70 1.02
N ILE A 26 4.92 -2.67 -0.03
CA ILE A 26 4.46 -1.43 -0.69
C ILE A 26 3.67 -0.56 0.29
N LEU A 27 2.79 -1.15 1.10
CA LEU A 27 2.01 -0.42 2.11
C LEU A 27 2.92 0.18 3.19
N ILE A 28 3.94 -0.54 3.64
CA ILE A 28 4.94 0.00 4.59
C ILE A 28 5.66 1.19 3.95
N LEU A 29 6.15 1.05 2.71
CA LEU A 29 6.80 2.14 1.99
C LEU A 29 5.88 3.36 1.85
N ASN A 30 4.60 3.13 1.56
CA ASN A 30 3.61 4.21 1.47
C ASN A 30 3.51 4.99 2.79
N VAL A 31 3.39 4.29 3.92
CA VAL A 31 3.34 4.92 5.26
C VAL A 31 4.65 5.66 5.58
N THR A 32 5.81 5.07 5.26
CA THR A 32 7.11 5.72 5.47
C THR A 32 7.20 7.04 4.71
N VAL A 33 6.79 7.07 3.44
CA VAL A 33 6.79 8.30 2.63
C VAL A 33 5.81 9.33 3.18
N GLN A 34 4.63 8.93 3.66
CA GLN A 34 3.68 9.86 4.29
C GLN A 34 4.23 10.49 5.57
N ILE A 35 4.91 9.72 6.43
CA ILE A 35 5.57 10.25 7.63
C ILE A 35 6.68 11.25 7.24
N TRP A 36 7.45 10.93 6.21
CA TRP A 36 8.49 11.83 5.69
C TRP A 36 7.90 13.13 5.12
N LEU A 37 6.82 13.05 4.33
CA LEU A 37 6.11 14.22 3.81
C LEU A 37 5.52 15.08 4.92
N LEU A 38 4.99 14.48 5.99
CA LEU A 38 4.52 15.19 7.17
C LEU A 38 5.66 15.94 7.86
N TYR A 39 6.81 15.29 8.03
CA TYR A 39 8.00 15.94 8.58
C TYR A 39 8.46 17.12 7.71
N ALA A 40 8.52 16.94 6.39
CA ALA A 40 8.87 18.01 5.46
C ALA A 40 7.87 19.17 5.53
N ALA A 41 6.58 18.88 5.54
CA ALA A 41 5.52 19.89 5.67
C ALA A 41 5.64 20.67 6.99
N LEU A 42 5.87 19.98 8.11
CA LEU A 42 5.99 20.60 9.42
C LEU A 42 7.24 21.48 9.51
N ASN A 43 8.39 20.98 9.05
CA ASN A 43 9.64 21.73 9.06
C ASN A 43 9.51 23.03 8.24
N ASN A 44 8.91 22.94 7.05
CA ASN A 44 8.70 24.12 6.20
C ASN A 44 7.63 25.07 6.76
N ALA A 45 6.59 24.56 7.44
CA ALA A 45 5.60 25.39 8.09
C ALA A 45 6.18 26.21 9.26
N LEU A 46 7.11 25.62 10.03
CA LEU A 46 7.88 26.29 11.08
C LEU A 46 8.76 27.42 10.52
N GLU A 47 9.35 27.20 9.34
CA GLU A 47 10.15 28.19 8.62
C GLU A 47 9.31 29.26 7.89
N ASN A 48 7.98 29.29 8.07
CA ASN A 48 7.02 30.14 7.34
C ASN A 48 6.98 29.91 5.81
N ASN A 49 7.62 28.87 5.30
CA ASN A 49 7.66 28.48 3.89
C ASN A 49 6.39 27.68 3.53
N LYS A 50 5.24 28.36 3.54
CA LYS A 50 3.92 27.75 3.29
C LYS A 50 3.73 27.21 1.87
N GLU A 51 4.61 27.57 0.93
CA GLU A 51 4.58 27.08 -0.44
C GLU A 51 4.75 25.57 -0.54
N ILE A 52 5.43 24.94 0.44
CA ILE A 52 5.69 23.50 0.46
C ILE A 52 4.55 22.71 1.13
N LEU A 53 3.72 23.38 1.94
CA LEU A 53 2.66 22.73 2.71
C LEU A 53 1.54 22.17 1.83
N ILE A 54 1.05 22.96 0.85
CA ILE A 54 -0.03 22.53 -0.05
C ILE A 54 0.43 21.38 -0.97
N PRO A 55 1.58 21.45 -1.64
CA PRO A 55 2.10 20.33 -2.42
C PRO A 55 2.30 19.05 -1.59
N ALA A 56 2.85 19.16 -0.38
CA ALA A 56 3.05 18.01 0.51
C ALA A 56 1.72 17.37 0.95
N PHE A 57 0.69 18.18 1.18
CA PHE A 57 -0.66 17.71 1.48
C PHE A 57 -1.28 16.97 0.29
N VAL A 58 -1.23 17.56 -0.91
CA VAL A 58 -1.78 16.93 -2.12
C VAL A 58 -1.05 15.64 -2.46
N ALA A 59 0.28 15.63 -2.38
CA ALA A 59 1.09 14.42 -2.59
C ALA A 59 0.72 13.32 -1.59
N SER A 60 0.61 13.65 -0.31
CA SER A 60 0.18 12.72 0.74
C SER A 60 -1.23 12.18 0.48
N LEU A 61 -2.17 13.03 0.06
CA LEU A 61 -3.55 12.63 -0.24
C LEU A 61 -3.61 11.63 -1.40
N VAL A 62 -2.90 11.92 -2.50
CA VAL A 62 -2.86 11.02 -3.66
C VAL A 62 -2.22 9.68 -3.27
N LEU A 63 -1.09 9.70 -2.56
CA LEU A 63 -0.44 8.48 -2.09
C LEU A 63 -1.32 7.68 -1.12
N PHE A 64 -2.05 8.36 -0.24
CA PHE A 64 -3.00 7.73 0.66
C PHE A 64 -4.13 7.03 -0.12
N LEU A 65 -4.71 7.67 -1.13
CA LEU A 65 -5.75 7.07 -1.96
C LEU A 65 -5.24 5.85 -2.74
N VAL A 66 -4.01 5.91 -3.27
CA VAL A 66 -3.37 4.76 -3.92
C VAL A 66 -3.14 3.62 -2.92
N GLY A 67 -2.61 3.92 -1.73
CA GLY A 67 -2.41 2.94 -0.65
C GLY A 67 -3.72 2.33 -0.17
N PHE A 68 -4.77 3.15 -0.03
CA PHE A 68 -6.11 2.72 0.33
C PHE A 68 -6.72 1.81 -0.74
N GLY A 69 -6.56 2.17 -2.03
CA GLY A 69 -6.95 1.31 -3.15
C GLY A 69 -6.18 -0.01 -3.19
N LEU A 70 -4.91 -0.01 -2.79
CA LEU A 70 -4.10 -1.24 -2.67
C LEU A 70 -4.65 -2.21 -1.63
N LEU A 71 -5.32 -1.72 -0.57
CA LEU A 71 -5.97 -2.59 0.43
C LEU A 71 -7.09 -3.44 -0.17
N TYR A 72 -7.72 -3.01 -1.27
CA TYR A 72 -8.71 -3.83 -1.98
C TYR A 72 -8.11 -5.13 -2.53
N TYR A 73 -6.82 -5.13 -2.87
CA TYR A 73 -6.12 -6.32 -3.35
C TYR A 73 -5.62 -7.22 -2.22
N LEU A 74 -5.78 -6.82 -0.95
CA LEU A 74 -5.47 -7.69 0.16
C LEU A 74 -6.48 -8.85 0.16
N PRO A 75 -6.02 -10.11 0.08
CA PRO A 75 -6.93 -11.24 0.05
C PRO A 75 -7.72 -11.24 1.35
N THR A 76 -9.03 -11.03 1.24
CA THR A 76 -9.93 -11.17 2.38
C THR A 76 -9.88 -12.65 2.76
N GLY A 77 -9.23 -12.95 3.88
CA GLY A 77 -9.04 -14.32 4.36
C GLY A 77 -10.36 -15.08 4.23
N ASN A 78 -10.29 -16.25 3.59
CA ASN A 78 -11.43 -17.11 3.32
C ASN A 78 -12.26 -17.26 4.60
N LYS A 79 -13.36 -16.50 4.70
CA LYS A 79 -14.39 -16.70 5.72
C LYS A 79 -15.08 -18.00 5.34
N ARG A 80 -14.43 -19.14 5.58
CA ARG A 80 -15.11 -20.42 5.59
C ARG A 80 -16.05 -20.38 6.78
N GLN A 81 -17.33 -20.12 6.49
CA GLN A 81 -18.43 -20.74 7.21
C GLN A 81 -18.33 -22.26 7.05
#